data_AF-A0A3D4LMQ4-F1
#
_entry.id   AF-A0A3D4LMQ4-F1
#
_cell.length_a   1.000
_cell.length_b   1.000
_cell.length_c   1.000
_cell.angle_alpha   90.00
_cell.angle_beta   90.00
_cell.angle_gamma   90.00
#
_symmetry.space_group_name_H-M   'P 1'
#
loop_
_entity.id
_entity.type
_entity.pdbx_description
1 polymer ?
#
loop_
_entity_poly.entity_id
_entity_poly.type
_entity_poly.pdbx_seq_one_letter_code
_entity_poly.pdbx_strand_id
1 'polypeptide(L)' 'MATIEQIKSLMRSHFENDNEKFKTIALQIAAHEAKLGHTSSAKDIRDIVQNPKHSTKSKIVKLNNRNEMLEEKICDF' A
#
# COMPACT_ATOMS: atom_id res chain seq x y z
N MET A 1 -15.46 -19.23 -5.07
CA MET A 1 -15.66 -18.98 -3.63
C MET A 1 -14.82 -17.77 -3.25
N ALA A 2 -15.43 -16.73 -2.66
CA ALA A 2 -14.69 -15.63 -2.04
C ALA A 2 -14.33 -16.15 -0.66
N THR A 3 -13.22 -16.86 -0.58
CA THR A 3 -12.92 -17.67 0.60
C THR A 3 -12.53 -16.76 1.75
N ILE A 4 -12.95 -17.10 2.97
CA ILE A 4 -12.51 -16.46 4.23
C ILE A 4 -10.97 -16.35 4.31
N GLU A 5 -10.24 -17.24 3.64
CA GLU A 5 -8.78 -17.17 3.48
C GLU A 5 -8.30 -15.95 2.68
N GLN A 6 -9.01 -15.52 1.64
CA GLN A 6 -8.67 -14.31 0.89
C GLN A 6 -8.82 -13.07 1.79
N ILE A 7 -9.88 -13.01 2.59
CA ILE A 7 -10.08 -11.90 3.56
C ILE A 7 -8.98 -11.91 4.64
N LYS A 8 -8.59 -13.09 5.15
CA LYS A 8 -7.47 -13.21 6.09
C LYS A 8 -6.14 -12.76 5.47
N SER A 9 -5.85 -13.17 4.24
CA SER A 9 -4.64 -12.76 3.52
C SER A 9 -4.64 -11.27 3.17
N LEU A 10 -5.82 -10.70 2.86
CA LEU A 10 -6.01 -9.27 2.67
C LEU A 10 -5.64 -8.49 3.93
N MET A 11 -6.14 -8.93 5.10
CA MET A 11 -5.81 -8.31 6.38
C MET A 11 -4.31 -8.42 6.67
N ARG A 12 -3.70 -9.61 6.48
CA ARG A 12 -2.26 -9.81 6.70
C ARG A 12 -1.40 -8.91 5.82
N SER A 13 -1.71 -8.80 4.52
CA SER A 13 -0.90 -7.96 3.62
C SER A 13 -0.99 -6.47 3.98
N HIS A 14 -2.11 -6.02 4.57
CA HIS A 14 -2.23 -4.67 5.11
C HIS A 14 -1.26 -4.44 6.29
N PHE A 15 -1.11 -5.43 7.18
CA PHE A 15 -0.13 -5.38 8.28
C PHE A 15 1.32 -5.47 7.78
N GLU A 16 1.58 -6.24 6.73
CA GLU A 16 2.91 -6.40 6.12
C GLU A 16 3.31 -5.22 5.21
N ASN A 17 2.47 -4.18 5.09
CA ASN A 17 2.65 -3.04 4.17
C ASN A 17 2.71 -3.43 2.67
N ASP A 18 2.33 -4.66 2.34
CA ASP A 18 2.30 -5.21 0.99
C ASP A 18 0.99 -4.77 0.29
N ASN A 19 1.02 -3.52 -0.14
CA ASN A 19 -0.10 -2.84 -0.79
C ASN A 19 -0.44 -3.45 -2.16
N GLU A 20 0.52 -4.07 -2.84
CA GLU A 20 0.30 -4.71 -4.14
C GLU A 20 -0.49 -6.01 -3.97
N LYS A 21 -0.13 -6.86 -3.00
CA LYS A 21 -0.95 -8.03 -2.64
C LYS A 21 -2.31 -7.61 -2.12
N PHE A 22 -2.39 -6.55 -1.32
CA PHE A 22 -3.66 -6.05 -0.80
C PHE A 22 -4.64 -5.75 -1.93
N LYS A 23 -4.19 -4.94 -2.90
CA LYS A 23 -5.01 -4.56 -4.07
C LYS A 23 -5.43 -5.77 -4.89
N THR A 24 -4.50 -6.71 -5.12
CA THR A 24 -4.77 -7.92 -5.91
C THR A 24 -5.86 -8.76 -5.26
N ILE A 25 -5.75 -9.02 -3.96
CA ILE A 25 -6.72 -9.84 -3.21
C ILE A 25 -8.07 -9.13 -3.12
N ALA A 26 -8.08 -7.81 -2.88
CA ALA A 26 -9.33 -7.05 -2.80
C ALA A 26 -10.08 -7.00 -4.13
N LEU A 27 -9.36 -6.85 -5.26
CA LEU A 27 -9.94 -6.90 -6.60
C LEU A 27 -10.51 -8.28 -6.93
N GLN A 28 -9.85 -9.36 -6.48
CA GLN A 28 -10.38 -10.72 -6.63
C GLN A 28 -11.69 -10.91 -5.86
N ILE A 29 -11.77 -10.39 -4.63
CA ILE A 29 -13.00 -10.43 -3.82
C ILE A 29 -14.11 -9.62 -4.49
N ALA A 30 -13.80 -8.41 -4.99
CA ALA A 30 -14.76 -7.59 -5.73
C ALA A 30 -15.27 -8.29 -7.00
N ALA A 31 -14.39 -8.89 -7.80
CA ALA A 31 -14.78 -9.64 -8.99
C ALA A 31 -15.68 -10.84 -8.65
N HIS A 32 -15.41 -11.49 -7.51
CA HIS A 32 -16.26 -12.58 -7.03
C HIS A 32 -17.64 -12.08 -6.61
N GLU A 33 -17.72 -11.02 -5.79
CA GLU A 33 -18.99 -10.42 -5.37
C GLU A 33 -19.81 -9.95 -6.59
N ALA A 34 -19.16 -9.34 -7.58
CA ALA A 34 -19.82 -8.97 -8.84
C ALA A 34 -20.37 -10.19 -9.58
N LYS A 35 -19.60 -11.30 -9.64
CA LYS A 35 -20.02 -12.55 -10.27
C LYS A 35 -21.20 -13.21 -9.54
N LEU A 36 -21.34 -13.02 -8.24
CA LEU A 36 -22.49 -13.48 -7.45
C LEU A 36 -23.75 -12.63 -7.66
N GLY A 37 -23.65 -11.50 -8.36
CA GLY A 37 -24.76 -10.55 -8.54
C GLY A 37 -24.73 -9.38 -7.56
N HIS A 38 -23.78 -9.34 -6.63
CA HIS A 38 -23.57 -8.22 -5.70
C HIS A 38 -22.67 -7.15 -6.34
N THR A 39 -23.14 -6.57 -7.43
CA THR A 39 -22.40 -5.55 -8.18
C THR A 39 -22.19 -4.26 -7.38
N SER A 40 -23.11 -3.90 -6.48
CA SER A 40 -22.94 -2.76 -5.56
C SER A 40 -21.78 -2.98 -4.59
N SER A 41 -21.77 -4.10 -3.87
CA SER A 41 -20.69 -4.46 -2.94
C SER A 41 -19.33 -4.53 -3.63
N ALA A 42 -19.28 -5.11 -4.83
CA ALA A 42 -18.06 -5.15 -5.63
C ALA A 42 -17.55 -3.75 -6.00
N LYS A 43 -18.47 -2.83 -6.31
CA LYS A 43 -18.15 -1.44 -6.65
C LYS A 43 -17.63 -0.68 -5.42
N ASP A 44 -18.25 -0.87 -4.26
CA ASP A 44 -17.77 -0.32 -2.98
C ASP A 44 -16.35 -0.79 -2.65
N ILE A 45 -16.10 -2.11 -2.72
CA ILE A 45 -14.76 -2.67 -2.46
C ILE A 45 -13.73 -2.08 -3.44
N ARG A 46 -14.09 -1.98 -4.72
CA ARG A 46 -13.21 -1.40 -5.74
C ARG A 46 -12.93 0.08 -5.47
N ASP A 47 -13.93 0.86 -5.08
CA ASP A 47 -13.78 2.28 -4.77
C ASP A 47 -12.80 2.48 -3.59
N ILE A 48 -12.97 1.69 -2.52
CA ILE A 48 -12.08 1.71 -1.35
C ILE A 48 -10.62 1.41 -1.72
N VAL A 49 -10.40 0.41 -2.59
CA VAL A 49 -9.06 -0.03 -3.02
C VAL A 49 -8.43 0.91 -4.05
N GLN A 50 -9.26 1.51 -4.89
CA GLN A 50 -8.84 2.41 -5.96
C GLN A 50 -8.64 3.84 -5.45
N ASN A 51 -9.19 4.18 -4.29
CA ASN A 51 -9.02 5.50 -3.68
C ASN A 51 -7.53 5.76 -3.38
N PRO A 52 -6.87 6.65 -4.14
CA PRO A 52 -5.43 6.88 -4.04
C PRO A 52 -5.01 7.53 -2.72
N LYS A 53 -5.99 8.01 -1.92
CA LYS A 53 -5.77 8.55 -0.57
C LYS A 53 -5.26 7.50 0.42
N HIS A 54 -5.55 6.22 0.20
CA HIS A 54 -5.11 5.10 1.06
C HIS A 54 -3.92 4.32 0.49
N SER A 55 -3.50 4.63 -0.74
CA SER A 55 -2.16 4.21 -1.19
C SER A 55 -1.18 5.11 -0.47
N THR A 56 -0.73 4.66 0.70
CA THR A 56 0.35 5.26 1.47
C THR A 56 1.52 5.44 0.52
N LYS A 57 1.60 6.63 -0.10
CA LYS A 57 2.87 7.11 -0.63
C LYS A 57 3.72 7.19 0.61
N SER A 58 4.53 6.17 0.84
CA SER A 58 5.71 6.28 1.68
C SER A 58 6.34 7.61 1.27
N LYS A 59 6.23 8.62 2.15
CA LYS A 59 6.97 9.86 2.02
C LYS A 59 8.42 9.42 2.18
N ILE A 60 9.02 8.94 1.11
CA ILE A 60 10.47 8.84 0.97
C ILE A 60 10.97 10.27 1.03
N VAL A 61 11.17 10.77 2.24
CA VAL A 61 11.85 12.02 2.49
C VAL A 61 13.27 11.79 1.99
N LYS A 62 13.62 12.48 0.91
CA LYS A 62 14.98 12.49 0.38
C LYS A 62 15.84 13.22 1.41
N LEU A 63 16.51 12.47 2.30
CA LEU A 63 17.48 13.02 3.24
C LEU A 63 18.68 13.51 2.41
N ASN A 64 18.76 14.82 2.20
CA ASN A 64 19.87 15.42 1.48
C ASN A 64 21.09 15.46 2.43
N ASN A 65 22.03 14.54 2.29
CA ASN A 65 23.18 14.40 3.17
C ASN A 65 24.32 15.39 2.84
N ARG A 66 24.00 16.68 2.68
CA ARG A 66 25.03 17.72 2.52
C ARG A 66 25.50 18.19 3.89
N ASN A 67 26.33 17.39 4.55
CA ASN A 67 27.13 17.84 5.68
C ASN A 67 28.51 18.27 5.17
N GLU A 68 28.54 19.43 4.51
CA GLU A 68 29.77 20.12 4.07
C GLU A 68 30.37 20.99 5.20
N MET A 69 30.05 20.68 6.46
CA MET A 69 30.43 21.44 7.65
C MET A 69 31.43 20.72 8.56
N LEU A 70 31.93 19.54 8.17
CA LEU A 70 32.93 18.80 8.96
C LEU A 70 34.35 18.84 8.39
N GLU A 71 34.59 19.59 7.30
CA GLU A 71 35.95 19.92 6.87
C GLU A 71 36.42 21.19 7.58
N GLU A 72 36.54 21.12 8.91
CA GLU A 72 37.40 22.04 9.62
C GLU A 72 38.84 21.63 9.31
N LYS A 73 39.43 22.34 8.35
CA LYS A 73 40.85 22.32 8.02
C LYS A 73 41.67 22.19 9.30
N ILE A 74 42.34 21.05 9.47
CA ILE A 74 43.58 21.04 10.24
C ILE A 74 44.61 21.74 9.34
N CYS A 75 44.67 23.07 9.44
CA CYS A 75 45.73 23.88 8.87
C CYS A 75 46.71 24.20 10.00
N ASP A 76 47.94 23.70 9.81
CA ASP A 76 49.22 24.23 10.29
C ASP A 76 49.41 24.63 11.76
N PHE A 77 50.18 23.79 12.47
CA PHE A 77 51.38 24.27 13.19
C PHE A 77 52.46 23.17 13.24
#